data_AF-A0A6G4CGN9-F1
#
_entry.id   AF-A0A6G4CGN9-F1
#
_cell.length_a   1.000
_cell.length_b   1.000
_cell.length_c   1.000
_cell.angle_alpha   90.00
_cell.angle_beta   90.00
_cell.angle_gamma   90.00
#
_symmetry.space_group_name_H-M   'P 1'
#
loop_
_entity.id
_entity.type
_entity.pdbx_description
1 polymer ?
#
loop_
_entity_poly.entity_id
_entity_poly.type
_entity_poly.pdbx_seq_one_letter_code
_entity_poly.pdbx_strand_id
1 'polypeptide(L)'
;MAVLTDTKARHIKPDDKPLPHGGITGLTLHPSSVKGRGKWVFRYVSPVTQKRRNAGLGTYPEVSIAEAARTARIMREQLAAGDDPLEIKKAESEKV
;
A
#
# COMPACT_ATOMS: atom_id res chain seq x y z
N MET A 1 6.87 -3.74 15.80
CA MET A 1 7.52 -3.12 14.62
C MET A 1 7.34 -1.61 14.71
N ALA A 2 8.36 -0.82 14.37
CA ALA A 2 8.25 0.64 14.33
C ALA A 2 7.36 1.07 13.15
N VAL A 3 6.36 1.92 13.43
CA VAL A 3 5.49 2.49 12.39
C VAL A 3 6.29 3.50 11.57
N LEU A 4 6.14 3.46 10.24
CA LEU A 4 6.79 4.37 9.32
C LEU A 4 6.34 5.81 9.61
N THR A 5 7.31 6.69 9.84
CA THR A 5 7.08 8.12 10.10
C THR A 5 7.27 8.93 8.83
N ASP A 6 6.63 10.11 8.80
CA ASP A 6 6.71 11.02 7.66
C ASP A 6 8.16 11.45 7.37
N THR A 7 8.95 11.73 8.41
CA THR A 7 10.38 12.02 8.28
C THR A 7 11.12 10.92 7.53
N LYS A 8 10.86 9.65 7.85
CA LYS A 8 11.52 8.53 7.17
C LYS A 8 11.03 8.37 5.73
N ALA A 9 9.75 8.65 5.46
CA ALA A 9 9.21 8.63 4.10
C ALA A 9 9.79 9.76 3.22
N ARG A 10 9.93 11.00 3.72
CA ARG A 10 10.55 12.12 2.98
C ARG A 10 12.02 11.89 2.66
N HIS A 11 12.71 11.11 3.49
CA HIS A 11 14.13 10.83 3.33
C HIS A 11 14.41 9.60 2.45
N ILE A 12 13.38 8.91 1.95
CA ILE A 12 13.55 7.73 1.08
C ILE A 12 14.30 8.11 -0.21
N LYS A 13 15.31 7.34 -0.57
CA LYS A 13 16.10 7.52 -1.80
C LYS A 13 15.75 6.46 -2.85
N PRO A 14 15.98 6.72 -4.14
CA PRO A 14 15.71 5.76 -5.21
C PRO A 14 16.35 4.38 -5.01
N ASP A 15 17.56 4.35 -4.46
CA ASP A 15 18.33 3.12 -4.21
C ASP A 15 18.03 2.46 -2.87
N ASP A 16 17.12 3.04 -2.06
CA ASP A 16 16.78 2.46 -0.77
C ASP A 16 15.91 1.19 -0.94
N LYS A 17 15.91 0.36 0.09
CA LYS A 17 15.00 -0.79 0.15
C LYS A 17 13.56 -0.29 0.42
N PRO A 18 12.53 -1.00 -0.06
CA PRO A 18 11.15 -0.69 0.25
C PRO A 18 10.93 -0.60 1.77
N LEU A 19 10.35 0.50 2.22
CA LEU A 19 10.13 0.77 3.64
C LEU A 19 8.80 0.17 4.08
N PRO A 20 8.77 -0.80 5.00
CA PRO A 20 7.52 -1.31 5.54
C PRO A 20 6.82 -0.22 6.36
N HIS A 21 5.49 -0.16 6.26
CA HIS A 21 4.69 0.74 7.09
C HIS A 21 4.79 0.38 8.58
N GLY A 22 5.00 -0.89 8.90
CA GLY A 22 5.20 -1.37 10.28
C GLY A 22 3.93 -1.46 11.13
N GLY A 23 2.89 -0.68 10.81
CA GLY A 23 1.57 -0.76 11.45
C GLY A 23 0.55 -1.65 10.71
N ILE A 24 0.76 -1.92 9.42
CA ILE A 24 -0.12 -2.76 8.60
C ILE A 24 0.73 -3.78 7.86
N THR A 25 0.46 -5.06 8.08
CA THR A 25 1.14 -6.16 7.41
C THR A 25 0.92 -6.07 5.90
N GLY A 26 2.00 -6.17 5.13
CA GLY A 26 1.93 -6.15 3.67
C GLY A 26 1.96 -4.76 3.05
N LEU A 27 1.78 -3.67 3.82
CA LEU A 27 1.91 -2.31 3.31
C LEU A 27 3.38 -1.84 3.34
N THR A 28 3.89 -1.46 2.18
CA THR A 28 5.27 -0.99 1.98
C THR A 28 5.31 0.25 1.08
N LEU A 29 6.20 1.17 1.36
CA LEU A 29 6.55 2.30 0.50
C LEU A 29 7.75 1.91 -0.37
N HIS A 30 7.54 1.77 -1.67
CA HIS A 30 8.59 1.50 -2.64
C HIS A 30 9.19 2.82 -3.12
N PRO A 31 10.51 2.99 -3.08
CA PRO A 31 11.12 4.21 -3.59
C PRO A 31 10.86 4.39 -5.09
N SER A 32 10.76 5.66 -5.50
CA SER A 32 10.71 6.06 -6.90
C SER A 32 12.06 6.66 -7.32
N SER A 33 12.18 7.10 -8.57
CA SER A 33 13.39 7.76 -9.09
C SER A 33 13.69 9.11 -8.43
N VAL A 34 12.75 9.65 -7.64
CA VAL A 34 12.88 10.94 -6.96
C VAL A 34 12.94 10.73 -5.45
N LYS A 35 13.92 11.36 -4.80
CA LYS A 35 14.04 11.38 -3.33
C LYS A 35 12.75 11.91 -2.69
N GLY A 36 12.29 11.25 -1.63
CA GLY A 36 11.08 11.63 -0.93
C GLY A 36 9.79 11.33 -1.70
N ARG A 37 9.87 10.55 -2.79
CA ARG A 37 8.71 10.00 -3.49
C ARG A 37 8.78 8.49 -3.53
N GLY A 38 7.61 7.86 -3.44
CA GLY A 38 7.53 6.41 -3.49
C GLY A 38 6.11 5.92 -3.71
N LYS A 39 5.96 4.71 -4.25
CA LYS A 39 4.68 4.08 -4.49
C LYS A 39 4.27 3.25 -3.28
N TRP A 40 3.04 3.42 -2.82
CA TRP A 40 2.46 2.54 -1.82
C TRP A 40 2.04 1.24 -2.46
N VAL A 41 2.58 0.13 -1.96
CA VAL A 41 2.24 -1.21 -2.41
C VAL A 41 1.74 -2.00 -1.22
N PHE A 42 0.52 -2.51 -1.33
CA PHE A 42 -0.08 -3.43 -0.39
C PHE A 42 -0.02 -4.85 -0.94
N ARG A 43 0.79 -5.70 -0.32
CA ARG A 43 0.98 -7.10 -0.71
C ARG A 43 0.06 -7.99 0.12
N TYR A 44 -0.71 -8.84 -0.56
CA TYR A 44 -1.64 -9.76 0.09
C TYR A 44 -1.76 -11.08 -0.68
N VAL A 45 -2.42 -12.06 -0.07
CA VAL A 45 -2.82 -13.30 -0.73
C VAL A 45 -4.32 -13.21 -0.94
N SER A 46 -4.76 -13.36 -2.18
CA SER A 46 -6.19 -13.34 -2.51
C SER A 46 -6.88 -14.55 -1.88
N PRO A 47 -7.94 -14.38 -1.08
CA PRO A 47 -8.66 -15.51 -0.46
C PRO A 47 -9.34 -16.37 -1.51
N VAL A 48 -9.75 -15.77 -2.64
CA VAL A 48 -10.42 -16.44 -3.76
C VAL A 48 -9.43 -17.24 -4.59
N THR A 49 -8.35 -16.61 -5.04
CA THR A 49 -7.41 -17.25 -5.98
C THR A 49 -6.23 -17.94 -5.31
N GLN A 50 -6.03 -17.74 -4.00
CA GLN A 50 -4.90 -18.22 -3.20
C GLN A 50 -3.52 -17.79 -3.75
N LYS A 51 -3.49 -16.80 -4.65
CA LYS A 51 -2.27 -16.26 -5.27
C LYS A 51 -1.84 -14.97 -4.60
N ARG A 52 -0.52 -14.75 -4.57
CA ARG A 52 0.07 -13.49 -4.10
C ARG A 52 -0.25 -12.38 -5.10
N ARG A 53 -0.80 -11.27 -4.60
CA ARG A 53 -1.15 -10.08 -5.38
C ARG A 53 -0.60 -8.82 -4.71
N ASN A 54 -0.41 -7.79 -5.52
CA ASN A 54 0.07 -6.48 -5.08
C ASN A 54 -0.94 -5.41 -5.53
N ALA A 55 -1.46 -4.63 -4.58
CA ALA A 55 -2.31 -3.48 -4.87
C ALA A 55 -1.52 -2.18 -4.74
N GLY A 56 -1.56 -1.34 -5.77
CA GLY A 56 -1.05 0.02 -5.71
C GLY A 56 -2.03 0.94 -4.98
N LEU A 57 -1.56 1.65 -3.95
CA LEU A 57 -2.39 2.57 -3.15
C LEU A 57 -2.06 4.05 -3.43
N GLY A 58 -1.37 4.34 -4.53
CA GLY A 58 -0.96 5.69 -4.92
C GLY A 58 0.50 6.00 -4.57
N THR A 59 0.86 7.26 -4.63
CA THR A 59 2.26 7.73 -4.54
C THR A 59 2.40 8.70 -3.37
N TYR A 60 3.42 8.53 -2.54
CA TYR A 60 3.83 9.52 -1.55
C TYR A 60 4.57 10.68 -2.24
N PRO A 61 4.32 11.96 -1.87
CA PRO A 61 3.47 12.42 -0.77
C PRO A 61 2.00 12.68 -1.12
N GLU A 62 1.56 12.48 -2.37
CA GLU A 62 0.15 12.69 -2.79
C GLU A 62 -0.82 11.88 -1.92
N VAL A 63 -0.45 10.63 -1.63
CA VAL A 63 -1.11 9.78 -0.64
C VAL A 63 -0.25 9.74 0.62
N SER A 64 -0.80 10.30 1.69
CA SER A 64 -0.16 10.33 3.00
C SER A 64 -0.04 8.92 3.61
N ILE A 65 0.86 8.76 4.58
CA ILE A 65 1.02 7.50 5.32
C ILE A 65 -0.31 7.08 5.97
N ALA A 66 -1.03 8.03 6.57
CA ALA A 66 -2.31 7.78 7.22
C ALA A 66 -3.38 7.32 6.23
N GLU A 67 -3.41 7.91 5.04
CA GLU A 67 -4.37 7.56 4.00
C GLU A 67 -4.08 6.19 3.38
N ALA A 68 -2.82 5.93 3.02
CA ALA A 68 -2.39 4.59 2.61
C ALA A 68 -2.71 3.53 3.68
N ALA A 69 -2.57 3.89 4.96
CA ALA A 69 -2.90 3.01 6.06
C ALA A 69 -4.42 2.74 6.18
N ARG A 70 -5.26 3.78 6.03
CA ARG A 70 -6.72 3.60 6.01
C ARG A 70 -7.14 2.68 4.87
N THR A 71 -6.69 2.93 3.65
CA THR A 71 -7.04 2.11 2.49
C THR A 71 -6.57 0.67 2.65
N ALA A 72 -5.35 0.44 3.15
CA ALA A 72 -4.85 -0.91 3.39
C ALA A 72 -5.63 -1.67 4.48
N ARG A 73 -6.16 -0.98 5.51
CA ARG A 73 -7.04 -1.59 6.52
C ARG A 73 -8.37 -2.04 5.91
N ILE A 74 -8.99 -1.18 5.12
CA ILE A 74 -10.24 -1.51 4.41
C ILE A 74 -10.05 -2.73 3.51
N MET A 75 -8.95 -2.77 2.73
CA MET A 75 -8.64 -3.94 1.91
C MET A 75 -8.44 -5.20 2.75
N ARG A 76 -7.85 -5.10 3.95
CA ARG A 76 -7.72 -6.26 4.86
C ARG A 76 -9.05 -6.74 5.42
N GLU A 77 -9.97 -5.83 5.72
CA GLU A 77 -11.32 -6.18 6.18
C GLU A 77 -12.08 -6.93 5.08
N GLN A 78 -11.98 -6.46 3.82
CA GLN A 78 -12.53 -7.17 2.66
C GLN A 78 -11.92 -8.56 2.48
N LEU A 79 -10.59 -8.67 2.59
CA LEU A 79 -9.91 -9.97 2.53
C LEU A 79 -10.36 -10.93 3.65
N ALA A 80 -10.66 -10.40 4.84
CA ALA A 80 -11.18 -11.19 5.95
C ALA A 80 -12.64 -11.63 5.74
N ALA A 81 -13.42 -10.83 5.00
CA ALA A 81 -14.77 -11.21 4.55
C ALA A 81 -14.75 -12.25 3.41
N GLY A 82 -13.59 -12.48 2.78
CA GLY A 82 -13.42 -13.43 1.67
C GLY A 82 -13.45 -12.77 0.30
N ASP A 83 -13.53 -11.44 0.22
CA ASP A 83 -13.58 -10.69 -1.02
C ASP A 83 -12.19 -10.29 -1.51
N ASP A 84 -11.99 -10.19 -2.83
CA ASP A 84 -10.73 -9.71 -3.41
C ASP A 84 -10.79 -8.18 -3.61
N PRO A 85 -10.01 -7.40 -2.84
CA PRO A 85 -10.07 -5.95 -2.86
C PRO A 85 -9.56 -5.33 -4.17
N LEU A 86 -8.80 -6.07 -4.99
CA LEU A 86 -8.42 -5.60 -6.34
C LEU A 86 -9.61 -5.57 -7.29
N GLU A 87 -10.53 -6.53 -7.18
CA GLU A 87 -11.73 -6.57 -8.02
C GLU A 87 -12.69 -5.43 -7.64
N ILE A 88 -12.81 -5.15 -6.32
CA ILE A 88 -13.60 -4.01 -5.81
C ILE A 88 -13.00 -2.68 -6.29
N LYS A 89 -11.67 -2.52 -6.16
CA LYS A 89 -11.00 -1.27 -6.55
C LYS A 89 -11.05 -1.04 -8.06
N LYS A 90 -11.00 -2.10 -8.87
CA LYS A 90 -11.18 -2.00 -10.32
C LYS A 90 -12.59 -1.51 -10.67
N ALA A 91 -13.61 -2.03 -9.98
CA ALA A 91 -15.00 -1.59 -10.13
C ALA A 91 -15.23 -0.14 -9.68
N GLU A 92 -14.48 0.36 -8.69
CA GLU A 92 -14.53 1.78 -8.28
C GLU A 92 -13.78 2.71 -9.26
N SER A 93 -12.64 2.28 -9.82
CA SER A 93 -11.89 3.09 -10.79
C SER A 93 -12.58 3.25 -12.14
N GLU A 94 -13.52 2.35 -12.47
CA GLU A 94 -14.25 2.35 -13.75
C GLU A 94 -15.54 3.19 -13.71
N LYS A 95 -15.86 3.81 -12.55
CA LYS A 95 -17.05 4.66 -12.37
C LYS A 95 -16.81 6.17 -12.53
N VAL A 96 -15.69 6.58 -13.11
CA VAL A 96 -15.37 8.01 -13.37
C VAL A 96 -15.23 8.26 -14.85
#